data_AF-A0A2H5V3P4-F1
#
_entry.id   AF-A0A2H5V3P4-F1
#
_cell.length_a   1.000
_cell.length_b   1.000
_cell.length_c   1.000
_cell.angle_alpha   90.00
_cell.angle_beta   90.00
_cell.angle_gamma   90.00
#
_symmetry.space_group_name_H-M   'P 1'
#
loop_
_entity.id
_entity.type
_entity.pdbx_description
1 polymer ?
#
loop_
_entity_poly.entity_id
_entity_poly.type
_entity_poly.pdbx_seq_one_letter_code
_entity_poly.pdbx_strand_id
1 'polypeptide(L)'
;MLRRHELLVMSLAVILALLFILFNSPPLSLSSSSAIAYVSNIASPVESGITVKVRVTHQIGNETPRPPITGLVFVVLGGNIADLDAKGEAIFSLPPGNYSLIVSWRDGILYPFRTIVKVEKPLLILVSFREEKLIPDSLILMVNYTTDSSSVEMQYMPPSDKIIYASTPIITTIDQMGRKLVYPTHEAVAWHITPRPYYISLQPSAVYVLYDVVVPVLSSTNTIVPWSILSVVSDETFIPIQITNATIVEGDIEWSST
;
A
#
# COMPACT_ATOMS: atom_id res chain seq x y z
N MET A 1 -57.14 -12.75 -40.70
CA MET A 1 -57.28 -13.32 -39.34
C MET A 1 -55.99 -14.08 -39.03
N LEU A 2 -55.04 -13.47 -38.29
CA LEU A 2 -53.83 -14.18 -37.84
C LEU A 2 -54.24 -15.29 -36.85
N ARG A 3 -53.62 -16.46 -36.96
CA ARG A 3 -53.88 -17.58 -36.04
C ARG A 3 -53.40 -17.21 -34.65
N ARG A 4 -54.13 -17.62 -33.61
CA ARG A 4 -53.83 -17.36 -32.17
C ARG A 4 -52.36 -17.62 -31.79
N HIS A 5 -51.70 -18.57 -32.44
CA HIS A 5 -50.29 -18.86 -32.24
C HIS A 5 -49.35 -17.76 -32.75
N GLU A 6 -49.66 -17.13 -33.87
CA GLU A 6 -48.84 -16.06 -34.45
C GLU A 6 -48.90 -14.80 -33.57
N LEU A 7 -50.06 -14.53 -32.95
CA LEU A 7 -50.22 -13.46 -31.96
C LEU A 7 -49.39 -13.71 -30.70
N LEU A 8 -49.33 -14.96 -30.21
CA LEU A 8 -48.52 -15.29 -29.03
C LEU A 8 -47.02 -15.18 -29.32
N VAL A 9 -46.56 -15.68 -30.47
CA VAL A 9 -45.15 -15.57 -30.87
C VAL A 9 -44.74 -14.11 -31.09
N MET A 10 -45.59 -13.31 -31.71
CA MET A 10 -45.36 -11.87 -31.88
C MET A 10 -45.31 -11.14 -30.52
N SER A 11 -46.23 -11.44 -29.60
CA SER A 11 -46.20 -10.84 -28.26
C SER A 11 -44.94 -11.20 -27.49
N LEU A 12 -44.49 -12.46 -27.57
CA LEU A 12 -43.29 -12.92 -26.91
C LEU A 12 -42.03 -12.24 -27.48
N ALA A 13 -41.96 -12.11 -28.82
CA ALA A 13 -40.85 -11.43 -29.48
C ALA A 13 -40.77 -9.94 -29.09
N VAL A 14 -41.93 -9.27 -28.98
CA VAL A 14 -41.98 -7.86 -28.54
C VAL A 14 -41.53 -7.72 -27.09
N ILE A 15 -41.96 -8.63 -26.20
CA ILE A 15 -41.55 -8.60 -24.78
C ILE A 15 -40.05 -8.84 -24.63
N LEU A 16 -39.49 -9.79 -25.39
CA LEU A 16 -38.05 -10.07 -25.39
C LEU A 16 -37.23 -8.89 -25.94
N ALA A 17 -37.71 -8.23 -27.00
CA ALA A 17 -37.07 -7.03 -27.52
C ALA A 17 -37.11 -5.87 -26.51
N LEU A 18 -38.22 -5.70 -25.79
CA LEU A 18 -38.37 -4.68 -24.74
C LEU A 18 -37.45 -4.93 -23.54
N LEU A 19 -37.34 -6.20 -23.12
CA LEU A 19 -36.39 -6.62 -22.08
C LEU A 19 -34.94 -6.39 -22.53
N PHE A 20 -34.61 -6.66 -23.78
CA PHE A 20 -33.27 -6.42 -24.30
C PHE A 20 -32.91 -4.93 -24.27
N ILE A 21 -33.84 -4.04 -24.59
CA ILE A 21 -33.65 -2.57 -24.50
C ILE A 21 -33.48 -2.13 -23.04
N LEU A 22 -34.27 -2.67 -22.11
CA LEU A 22 -34.21 -2.30 -20.69
C LEU A 22 -32.93 -2.79 -19.99
N PHE A 23 -32.38 -3.95 -20.38
CA PHE A 23 -31.22 -4.55 -19.73
C PHE A 23 -29.88 -4.31 -20.45
N ASN A 24 -29.90 -3.86 -21.72
CA ASN A 24 -28.68 -3.50 -22.47
C ASN A 24 -28.59 -2.02 -22.86
N SER A 25 -29.50 -1.16 -22.39
CA SER A 25 -29.28 0.28 -22.52
C SER A 25 -28.03 0.66 -21.70
N PRO A 26 -27.05 1.37 -22.30
CA PRO A 26 -25.95 1.95 -21.52
C PRO A 26 -26.54 2.85 -20.42
N PRO A 27 -25.85 3.01 -19.27
CA PRO A 27 -26.36 3.88 -18.21
C PRO A 27 -26.70 5.24 -18.81
N LEU A 28 -27.89 5.74 -18.50
CA LEU A 28 -28.34 7.09 -18.83
C LEU A 28 -27.24 8.06 -18.38
N SER A 29 -26.43 8.52 -19.33
CA SER A 29 -25.52 9.63 -19.12
C SER A 29 -26.39 10.87 -19.00
N LEU A 30 -26.78 11.20 -17.76
CA LEU A 30 -27.21 12.55 -17.42
C LEU A 30 -25.99 13.45 -17.61
N SER A 31 -25.81 13.92 -18.85
CA SER A 31 -25.00 15.06 -19.17
C SER A 31 -25.68 16.30 -18.60
N SER A 32 -25.53 16.53 -17.30
CA SER A 32 -25.67 17.88 -16.76
C SER A 32 -24.42 18.65 -17.15
N SER A 33 -24.36 19.08 -18.41
CA SER A 33 -23.54 20.24 -18.77
C SER A 33 -24.31 21.46 -18.28
N SER A 34 -24.08 21.87 -17.04
CA SER A 34 -24.06 23.29 -16.74
C SER A 34 -22.64 23.74 -17.00
N ALA A 35 -22.46 24.45 -18.10
CA ALA A 35 -21.32 25.33 -18.31
C ALA A 35 -21.03 26.06 -16.99
N ILE A 36 -19.85 25.83 -16.42
CA ILE A 36 -19.33 26.66 -15.35
C ILE A 36 -19.06 28.01 -16.01
N ALA A 37 -20.03 28.92 -15.88
CA ALA A 37 -19.78 30.33 -16.01
C ALA A 37 -18.70 30.67 -14.99
N TYR A 38 -17.56 31.16 -15.48
CA TYR A 38 -16.56 31.85 -14.69
C TYR A 38 -17.26 33.06 -14.06
N VAL A 39 -17.73 32.93 -12.81
CA VAL A 39 -18.18 34.07 -12.01
C VAL A 39 -17.07 34.36 -11.02
N SER A 40 -16.30 35.39 -11.34
CA SER A 40 -15.35 36.03 -10.44
C SER A 40 -16.05 36.63 -9.22
N ASN A 41 -15.50 36.34 -8.04
CA ASN A 41 -15.58 37.10 -6.79
C ASN A 41 -16.97 37.49 -6.26
N ILE A 42 -17.49 36.65 -5.37
CA ILE A 42 -17.90 37.14 -4.05
C ILE A 42 -16.97 36.44 -3.05
N ALA A 43 -16.04 37.20 -2.49
CA ALA A 43 -15.18 36.73 -1.42
C ALA A 43 -16.07 36.40 -0.21
N SER A 44 -16.44 35.12 -0.07
CA SER A 44 -16.70 34.54 1.24
C SER A 44 -15.54 34.92 2.14
N PRO A 45 -15.75 35.24 3.43
CA PRO A 45 -14.63 35.41 4.33
C PRO A 45 -13.82 34.12 4.24
N VAL A 46 -12.56 34.23 3.80
CA VAL A 46 -11.61 33.15 3.90
C VAL A 46 -11.47 32.93 5.39
N GLU A 47 -12.24 31.99 5.96
CA GLU A 47 -11.87 31.42 7.24
C GLU A 47 -10.45 30.89 7.01
N SER A 48 -9.48 31.60 7.59
CA SER A 48 -8.07 31.24 7.51
C SER A 48 -7.94 29.85 8.14
N GLY A 49 -8.03 28.82 7.32
CA GLY A 49 -7.95 27.44 7.77
C GLY A 49 -6.60 27.22 8.46
N ILE A 50 -6.61 26.37 9.47
CA ILE A 50 -5.41 25.97 10.19
C ILE A 50 -4.47 25.28 9.21
N THR A 51 -3.23 25.73 9.18
CA THR A 51 -2.21 25.19 8.28
C THR A 51 -1.72 23.84 8.79
N VAL A 52 -1.79 22.83 7.93
CA VAL A 52 -1.25 21.50 8.17
C VAL A 52 -0.22 21.20 7.11
N LYS A 53 1.03 20.98 7.53
CA LYS A 53 2.09 20.52 6.64
C LYS A 53 2.38 19.05 6.88
N VAL A 54 2.41 18.29 5.80
CA VAL A 54 2.83 16.89 5.80
C VAL A 54 4.17 16.82 5.11
N ARG A 55 5.21 16.37 5.81
CA ARG A 55 6.53 16.09 5.24
C ARG A 55 6.74 14.58 5.19
N VAL A 56 7.05 14.09 4.01
CA VAL A 56 7.28 12.66 3.77
C VAL A 56 8.75 12.42 3.50
N THR A 57 9.31 11.38 4.13
CA THR A 57 10.65 10.89 3.84
C THR A 57 10.61 9.42 3.48
N HIS A 58 11.55 9.01 2.63
CA HIS A 58 11.75 7.65 2.19
C HIS A 58 13.20 7.24 2.42
N GLN A 59 13.39 6.01 2.89
CA GLN A 59 14.69 5.42 3.13
C GLN A 59 14.71 3.97 2.65
N ILE A 60 15.77 3.60 1.95
CA ILE A 60 16.00 2.25 1.46
C ILE A 60 17.21 1.66 2.20
N GLY A 61 17.00 0.61 2.98
CA GLY A 61 18.02 -0.01 3.83
C GLY A 61 18.75 1.02 4.72
N ASN A 62 20.08 1.03 4.62
CA ASN A 62 20.96 1.91 5.39
C ASN A 62 21.24 3.27 4.69
N GLU A 63 20.52 3.59 3.61
CA GLU A 63 20.65 4.90 2.96
C GLU A 63 20.20 6.04 3.88
N THR A 64 20.62 7.27 3.57
CA THR A 64 20.12 8.46 4.25
C THR A 64 18.66 8.73 3.86
N PRO A 65 17.78 9.08 4.82
CA PRO A 65 16.40 9.46 4.51
C PRO A 65 16.36 10.66 3.56
N ARG A 66 15.57 10.56 2.49
CA ARG A 66 15.41 11.60 1.47
C ARG A 66 13.95 11.88 1.15
N PRO A 67 13.61 13.05 0.59
CA PRO A 67 12.29 13.27 -0.01
C PRO A 67 11.99 12.22 -1.08
N PRO A 68 10.73 11.75 -1.20
CA PRO A 68 10.31 10.94 -2.33
C PRO A 68 10.48 11.68 -3.66
N ILE A 69 10.62 10.93 -4.75
CA ILE A 69 10.65 11.51 -6.10
C ILE A 69 9.32 12.25 -6.35
N THR A 70 9.41 13.45 -6.91
CA THR A 70 8.25 14.29 -7.21
C THR A 70 7.24 13.54 -8.08
N GLY A 71 5.96 13.61 -7.68
CA GLY A 71 4.86 12.93 -8.37
C GLY A 71 4.70 11.46 -8.05
N LEU A 72 5.62 10.82 -7.30
CA LEU A 72 5.51 9.40 -6.96
C LEU A 72 4.63 9.15 -5.72
N VAL A 73 4.52 10.14 -4.84
CA VAL A 73 3.73 10.09 -3.61
C VAL A 73 2.71 11.21 -3.61
N PHE A 74 1.50 10.89 -3.14
CA PHE A 74 0.44 11.86 -2.90
C PHE A 74 -0.08 11.74 -1.47
N VAL A 75 -0.62 12.86 -0.98
CA VAL A 75 -1.22 12.99 0.34
C VAL A 75 -2.69 13.31 0.17
N VAL A 76 -3.54 12.58 0.87
CA VAL A 76 -4.97 12.88 1.00
C VAL A 76 -5.24 13.29 2.43
N LEU A 77 -5.78 14.49 2.65
CA LEU A 77 -6.16 14.98 3.96
C LEU A 77 -7.57 15.57 3.93
N GLY A 78 -8.51 14.94 4.63
CA GLY A 78 -9.90 15.42 4.68
C GLY A 78 -10.61 15.42 3.32
N GLY A 79 -10.17 14.57 2.38
CA GLY A 79 -10.69 14.53 1.01
C GLY A 79 -9.94 15.41 0.02
N ASN A 80 -9.08 16.32 0.48
CA ASN A 80 -8.19 17.11 -0.39
C ASN A 80 -6.97 16.29 -0.76
N ILE A 81 -6.56 16.35 -2.03
CA ILE A 81 -5.39 15.64 -2.55
C ILE A 81 -4.30 16.65 -2.89
N ALA A 82 -3.07 16.39 -2.46
CA ALA A 82 -1.90 17.17 -2.83
C ALA A 82 -0.73 16.26 -3.20
N ASP A 83 0.03 16.68 -4.21
CA ASP A 83 1.36 16.13 -4.50
C ASP A 83 2.41 16.75 -3.57
N LEU A 84 3.53 16.04 -3.41
CA LEU A 84 4.68 16.56 -2.68
C LEU A 84 5.52 17.49 -3.55
N ASP A 85 6.03 18.56 -2.93
CA ASP A 85 7.03 19.43 -3.54
C ASP A 85 8.44 18.79 -3.57
N ALA A 86 9.45 19.53 -4.03
CA ALA A 86 10.84 19.06 -4.10
C ALA A 86 11.47 18.77 -2.72
N LYS A 87 10.89 19.27 -1.62
CA LYS A 87 11.32 19.00 -0.24
C LYS A 87 10.54 17.82 0.38
N GLY A 88 9.62 17.21 -0.36
CA GLY A 88 8.76 16.15 0.14
C GLY A 88 7.61 16.67 1.00
N GLU A 89 7.17 17.91 0.79
CA GLU A 89 6.15 18.57 1.60
C GLU A 89 4.84 18.76 0.83
N ALA A 90 3.71 18.58 1.53
CA ALA A 90 2.38 18.98 1.11
C ALA A 90 1.76 19.88 2.18
N ILE A 91 1.10 20.96 1.76
CA ILE A 91 0.50 21.96 2.65
C ILE A 91 -1.01 22.00 2.42
N PHE A 92 -1.76 21.95 3.52
CA PHE A 92 -3.22 22.02 3.54
C PHE A 92 -3.67 23.15 4.47
N SER A 93 -4.84 23.71 4.18
CA SER A 93 -5.54 24.65 5.06
C SER A 93 -6.93 24.08 5.35
N LEU A 94 -7.20 23.80 6.63
CA LEU A 94 -8.42 23.09 7.05
C LEU A 94 -9.07 23.77 8.26
N PRO A 95 -10.42 23.76 8.36
CA PRO A 95 -11.08 24.20 9.58
C PRO A 95 -10.78 23.24 10.74
N PRO A 96 -10.99 23.64 12.01
CA PRO A 96 -10.80 22.76 13.14
C PRO A 96 -11.66 21.48 13.03
N GLY A 97 -11.09 20.31 13.31
CA GLY A 97 -11.81 19.05 13.20
C GLY A 97 -10.91 17.81 13.12
N ASN A 98 -11.55 16.65 12.96
CA ASN A 98 -10.86 15.37 12.76
C ASN A 98 -10.87 15.00 11.28
N TYR A 99 -9.70 14.73 10.72
CA TYR A 99 -9.54 14.41 9.31
C TYR A 99 -8.81 13.09 9.12
N SER A 100 -9.23 12.33 8.12
CA SER A 100 -8.45 11.18 7.66
C SER A 100 -7.24 11.68 6.87
N LEU A 101 -6.06 11.23 7.27
CA LEU A 101 -4.81 11.40 6.55
C LEU A 101 -4.45 10.07 5.88
N ILE A 102 -4.13 10.13 4.59
CA ILE A 102 -3.58 9.03 3.82
C ILE A 102 -2.32 9.52 3.11
N VAL A 103 -1.21 8.80 3.24
CA VAL A 103 -0.01 9.02 2.43
C VAL A 103 0.25 7.75 1.63
N SER A 104 0.27 7.87 0.30
CA SER A 104 0.32 6.71 -0.59
C SER A 104 1.27 6.93 -1.76
N TRP A 105 1.90 5.84 -2.17
CA TRP A 105 2.69 5.76 -3.38
C TRP A 105 1.77 5.47 -4.57
N ARG A 106 2.04 6.09 -5.73
CA ARG A 106 1.21 5.96 -6.94
C ARG A 106 1.38 4.62 -7.64
N ASP A 107 2.55 4.01 -7.50
CA ASP A 107 2.85 2.69 -8.05
C ASP A 107 2.17 1.53 -7.29
N GLY A 108 1.61 1.81 -6.11
CA GLY A 108 0.99 0.81 -5.23
C GLY A 108 1.97 -0.21 -4.66
N ILE A 109 3.28 0.07 -4.70
CA ILE A 109 4.34 -0.84 -4.25
C ILE A 109 4.50 -0.80 -2.73
N LEU A 110 4.31 0.37 -2.11
CA LEU A 110 4.33 0.51 -0.65
C LEU A 110 2.92 0.62 -0.09
N TYR A 111 2.71 0.00 1.06
CA TYR A 111 1.45 0.06 1.79
C TYR A 111 1.18 1.51 2.24
N PRO A 112 -0.03 2.03 2.02
CA PRO A 112 -0.33 3.42 2.38
C PRO A 112 -0.36 3.62 3.89
N PHE A 113 0.22 4.72 4.36
CA PHE A 113 0.04 5.17 5.73
C PHE A 113 -1.35 5.78 5.89
N ARG A 114 -2.06 5.41 6.96
CA ARG A 114 -3.41 5.91 7.25
C ARG A 114 -3.56 6.24 8.72
N THR A 115 -4.10 7.41 9.04
CA THR A 115 -4.42 7.79 10.42
C THR A 115 -5.53 8.84 10.47
N ILE A 116 -6.02 9.15 11.66
CA ILE A 116 -6.89 10.29 11.93
C ILE A 116 -6.05 11.39 12.59
N VAL A 117 -6.16 12.61 12.08
CA VAL A 117 -5.46 13.80 12.58
C VAL A 117 -6.49 14.77 13.12
N LYS A 118 -6.28 15.22 14.36
CA LYS A 118 -7.07 16.28 14.98
C LYS A 118 -6.42 17.62 14.72
N VAL A 119 -7.10 18.49 13.99
CA VAL A 119 -6.64 19.82 13.61
C VAL A 119 -7.31 20.84 14.53
N GLU A 120 -6.54 21.43 15.44
CA GLU A 120 -7.00 22.53 16.34
C GLU A 120 -6.03 23.72 16.35
N LYS A 121 -4.79 23.48 15.91
CA LYS A 121 -3.68 24.43 15.79
C LYS A 121 -2.78 23.98 14.65
N PRO A 122 -1.87 24.84 14.15
CA PRO A 122 -0.98 24.46 13.06
C PRO A 122 -0.19 23.19 13.38
N LEU A 123 -0.07 22.29 12.39
CA LEU A 123 0.53 20.96 12.54
C LEU A 123 1.64 20.73 11.52
N LEU A 124 2.70 20.06 11.96
CA LEU A 124 3.71 19.43 11.12
C LEU A 124 3.63 17.92 11.36
N ILE A 125 3.27 17.18 10.31
CA ILE A 125 3.18 15.74 10.33
C ILE A 125 4.37 15.18 9.56
N LEU A 126 5.26 14.49 10.27
CA LEU A 126 6.41 13.83 9.70
C LEU A 126 6.03 12.37 9.44
N VAL A 127 5.98 11.95 8.18
CA VAL A 127 5.72 10.56 7.80
C VAL A 127 6.98 9.98 7.17
N SER A 128 7.45 8.86 7.70
CA SER A 128 8.65 8.19 7.22
C SER A 128 8.31 6.79 6.74
N PHE A 129 8.69 6.49 5.51
CA PHE A 129 8.65 5.17 4.91
C PHE A 129 10.07 4.64 4.88
N ARG A 130 10.28 3.45 5.44
CA ARG A 130 11.57 2.76 5.36
C ARG A 130 11.37 1.36 4.81
N GLU A 131 12.16 1.01 3.81
CA GLU A 131 12.24 -0.35 3.28
C GLU A 131 13.50 -1.02 3.82
N GLU A 132 13.39 -2.23 4.36
CA GLU A 132 14.52 -3.01 4.87
C GLU A 132 14.45 -4.45 4.36
N LYS A 133 15.61 -5.12 4.34
CA LYS A 133 15.71 -6.57 4.11
C LYS A 133 15.76 -7.26 5.46
N LEU A 134 14.74 -8.04 5.79
CA LEU A 134 14.75 -8.88 6.97
C LEU A 134 15.40 -10.23 6.63
N ILE A 135 16.57 -10.47 7.22
CA ILE A 135 17.31 -11.72 7.03
C ILE A 135 16.72 -12.77 7.98
N PRO A 136 16.32 -13.96 7.49
CA PRO A 136 15.84 -15.04 8.36
C PRO A 136 16.92 -15.55 9.30
N ASP A 137 16.54 -15.86 10.55
CA ASP A 137 17.42 -16.48 11.54
C ASP A 137 17.69 -17.96 11.21
N SER A 138 16.73 -18.62 10.56
CA SER A 138 16.82 -20.01 10.12
C SER A 138 16.06 -20.25 8.82
N LEU A 139 16.60 -21.16 8.00
CA LEU A 139 16.04 -21.61 6.73
C LEU A 139 16.01 -23.14 6.71
N ILE A 140 14.83 -23.72 6.49
CA ILE A 140 14.63 -25.17 6.42
C ILE A 140 14.05 -25.51 5.05
N LEU A 141 14.83 -26.22 4.23
CA LEU A 141 14.38 -26.76 2.95
C LEU A 141 13.78 -28.16 3.16
N MET A 142 12.52 -28.32 2.79
CA MET A 142 11.81 -29.60 2.79
C MET A 142 11.54 -30.00 1.34
N VAL A 143 12.12 -31.10 0.89
CA VAL A 143 11.92 -31.63 -0.46
C VAL A 143 10.90 -32.76 -0.40
N ASN A 144 9.79 -32.63 -1.13
CA ASN A 144 8.79 -33.69 -1.26
C ASN A 144 8.93 -34.37 -2.62
N TYR A 145 9.59 -35.53 -2.62
CA TYR A 145 9.79 -36.38 -3.80
C TYR A 145 8.51 -37.06 -4.31
N THR A 146 7.44 -37.08 -3.50
CA THR A 146 6.16 -37.70 -3.89
C THR A 146 5.29 -36.73 -4.67
N THR A 147 5.40 -35.42 -4.38
CA THR A 147 4.58 -34.37 -5.00
C THR A 147 5.36 -33.48 -5.96
N ASP A 148 6.63 -33.80 -6.24
CA ASP A 148 7.54 -32.97 -7.03
C ASP A 148 7.47 -31.50 -6.63
N SER A 149 7.52 -31.25 -5.32
CA SER A 149 7.49 -29.90 -4.75
C SER A 149 8.46 -29.77 -3.59
N SER A 150 9.13 -28.63 -3.49
CA SER A 150 9.92 -28.28 -2.32
C SER A 150 9.29 -27.11 -1.58
N SER A 151 9.55 -26.99 -0.28
CA SER A 151 9.09 -25.88 0.53
C SER A 151 10.22 -25.34 1.38
N VAL A 152 10.33 -24.03 1.48
CA VAL A 152 11.31 -23.35 2.32
C VAL A 152 10.56 -22.72 3.48
N GLU A 153 10.79 -23.24 4.67
CA GLU A 153 10.35 -22.62 5.92
C GLU A 153 11.43 -21.64 6.38
N MET A 154 11.00 -20.43 6.73
CA MET A 154 11.85 -19.34 7.18
C MET A 154 11.42 -18.90 8.56
N GLN A 155 12.34 -18.88 9.51
CA GLN A 155 12.10 -18.36 10.85
C GLN A 155 12.83 -17.03 11.02
N TYR A 156 12.17 -16.05 11.62
CA TYR A 156 12.71 -14.69 11.75
C TYR A 156 12.15 -13.96 12.96
N MET A 157 12.91 -12.97 13.42
CA MET A 157 12.50 -12.01 14.43
C MET A 157 12.04 -10.68 13.80
N PRO A 158 10.75 -10.31 13.89
CA PRO A 158 10.31 -9.00 13.44
C PRO A 158 10.85 -7.88 14.35
N PRO A 159 11.21 -6.70 13.81
CA PRO A 159 11.53 -5.53 14.62
C PRO A 159 10.38 -5.17 15.59
N SER A 160 10.67 -4.91 16.87
CA SER A 160 9.66 -4.99 17.95
C SER A 160 8.74 -3.76 18.13
N ASP A 161 9.05 -2.60 17.55
CA ASP A 161 8.46 -1.33 18.01
C ASP A 161 7.64 -0.59 16.95
N LYS A 162 7.34 -1.22 15.82
CA LYS A 162 6.80 -0.51 14.65
C LYS A 162 5.71 -1.32 13.95
N ILE A 163 4.85 -0.62 13.21
CA ILE A 163 3.95 -1.29 12.26
C ILE A 163 4.80 -1.70 11.06
N ILE A 164 4.82 -3.01 10.79
CA ILE A 164 5.64 -3.61 9.75
C ILE A 164 4.74 -4.32 8.76
N TYR A 165 4.96 -4.03 7.49
CA TYR A 165 4.32 -4.70 6.37
C TYR A 165 5.37 -5.55 5.66
N ALA A 166 5.19 -6.86 5.64
CA ALA A 166 6.04 -7.75 4.87
C ALA A 166 5.46 -7.97 3.46
N SER A 167 6.34 -8.23 2.50
CA SER A 167 5.99 -8.70 1.16
C SER A 167 6.39 -10.16 0.97
N THR A 168 6.14 -10.71 -0.22
CA THR A 168 6.57 -12.07 -0.54
C THR A 168 8.08 -12.20 -0.37
N PRO A 169 8.56 -13.22 0.37
CA PRO A 169 10.00 -13.45 0.55
C PRO A 169 10.71 -13.64 -0.78
N ILE A 170 11.92 -13.09 -0.89
CA ILE A 170 12.84 -13.34 -1.99
C ILE A 170 13.76 -14.49 -1.58
N ILE A 171 13.67 -15.61 -2.29
CA ILE A 171 14.38 -16.85 -2.00
C ILE A 171 15.34 -17.13 -3.14
N THR A 172 16.61 -17.20 -2.79
CA THR A 172 17.67 -17.53 -3.73
C THR A 172 18.07 -18.98 -3.51
N THR A 173 18.13 -19.75 -4.58
CA THR A 173 18.35 -21.21 -4.54
C THR A 173 19.36 -21.64 -5.59
N ILE A 174 19.96 -22.80 -5.39
CA ILE A 174 20.80 -23.48 -6.38
C ILE A 174 20.08 -24.76 -6.79
N ASP A 175 19.90 -24.98 -8.09
CA ASP A 175 19.29 -26.19 -8.62
C ASP A 175 20.28 -27.35 -8.74
N GLN A 176 19.77 -28.54 -9.09
CA GLN A 176 20.59 -29.75 -9.31
C GLN A 176 21.64 -29.60 -10.43
N MET A 177 21.50 -28.61 -11.32
CA MET A 177 22.47 -28.31 -12.38
C MET A 177 23.51 -27.25 -11.94
N GLY A 178 23.46 -26.79 -10.68
CA GLY A 178 24.32 -25.73 -10.16
C GLY A 178 23.90 -24.33 -10.59
N ARG A 179 22.70 -24.15 -11.17
CA ARG A 179 22.20 -22.85 -11.60
C ARG A 179 21.53 -22.14 -10.44
N LYS A 180 21.81 -20.84 -10.34
CA LYS A 180 21.19 -19.96 -9.36
C LYS A 180 19.83 -19.48 -9.85
N LEU A 181 18.81 -19.62 -9.02
CA LEU A 181 17.43 -19.25 -9.30
C LEU A 181 16.88 -18.39 -8.15
N VAL A 182 16.09 -17.36 -8.48
CA VAL A 182 15.50 -16.42 -7.50
C VAL A 182 13.98 -16.48 -7.61
N TYR A 183 13.31 -16.62 -6.48
CA TYR A 183 11.85 -16.76 -6.38
C TYR A 183 11.25 -15.74 -5.39
N PRO A 184 10.07 -15.17 -5.70
CA PRO A 184 9.51 -15.09 -7.04
C PRO A 184 10.51 -14.40 -7.99
N THR A 185 10.39 -14.66 -9.29
CA THR A 185 11.12 -13.88 -10.30
C THR A 185 10.69 -12.43 -10.16
N HIS A 186 11.58 -11.59 -9.65
CA HIS A 186 11.31 -10.20 -9.34
C HIS A 186 11.99 -9.30 -10.37
N GLU A 187 11.23 -8.43 -11.02
CA GLU A 187 11.79 -7.25 -11.67
C GLU A 187 12.06 -6.20 -10.59
N ALA A 188 13.34 -5.97 -10.27
CA ALA A 188 13.71 -4.88 -9.41
C ALA A 188 13.25 -3.55 -10.02
N VAL A 189 12.28 -2.89 -9.38
CA VAL A 189 12.00 -1.49 -9.66
C VAL A 189 13.16 -0.70 -9.06
N ALA A 190 13.79 0.18 -9.87
CA ALA A 190 15.01 0.90 -9.49
C ALA A 190 14.94 1.66 -8.14
N TRP A 191 13.73 1.86 -7.61
CA TRP A 191 13.45 2.67 -6.42
C TRP A 191 12.90 1.88 -5.24
N HIS A 192 12.74 0.55 -5.34
CA HIS A 192 12.12 -0.27 -4.29
C HIS A 192 12.87 -1.58 -4.03
N ILE A 193 12.87 -1.98 -2.75
CA ILE A 193 13.26 -3.33 -2.33
C ILE A 193 12.02 -4.23 -2.19
N THR A 194 10.86 -3.64 -1.90
CA THR A 194 9.64 -4.33 -1.51
C THR A 194 8.68 -4.49 -2.70
N PRO A 195 8.62 -5.61 -3.41
CA PRO A 195 7.57 -5.79 -4.42
C PRO A 195 6.22 -5.97 -3.76
N ARG A 196 5.31 -5.01 -3.95
CA ARG A 196 3.85 -5.10 -3.75
C ARG A 196 3.45 -5.95 -2.53
N PRO A 197 3.21 -5.36 -1.35
CA PRO A 197 3.07 -6.10 -0.13
C PRO A 197 1.77 -6.90 -0.20
N TYR A 198 1.86 -8.24 -0.24
CA TYR A 198 0.73 -9.08 0.12
C TYR A 198 0.65 -9.11 1.64
N TYR A 199 -0.51 -8.68 2.15
CA TYR A 199 -0.75 -8.37 3.56
C TYR A 199 -0.31 -9.49 4.52
N ILE A 200 0.84 -9.30 5.17
CA ILE A 200 1.17 -9.92 6.45
C ILE A 200 1.54 -8.77 7.38
N SER A 201 0.56 -8.30 8.15
CA SER A 201 0.84 -7.47 9.32
C SER A 201 1.60 -8.34 10.30
N LEU A 202 2.88 -8.07 10.47
CA LEU A 202 3.65 -8.63 11.56
C LEU A 202 3.23 -7.83 12.79
N GLN A 203 2.13 -8.22 13.41
CA GLN A 203 1.80 -7.66 14.71
C GLN A 203 2.98 -7.96 15.64
N PRO A 204 3.52 -6.94 16.33
CA PRO A 204 4.56 -7.21 17.31
C PRO A 204 4.00 -8.27 18.26
N SER A 205 4.82 -9.31 18.45
CA SER A 205 4.67 -10.36 19.42
C SER A 205 3.84 -9.89 20.61
N ALA A 206 2.71 -10.53 20.89
CA ALA A 206 2.08 -10.36 22.20
C ALA A 206 3.15 -10.70 23.24
N VAL A 207 3.60 -9.69 23.99
CA VAL A 207 4.59 -9.86 25.05
C VAL A 207 3.89 -10.65 26.14
N TYR A 208 4.05 -11.98 26.13
CA TYR A 208 3.59 -12.81 27.22
C TYR A 208 4.59 -12.66 28.37
N VAL A 209 4.20 -11.91 29.40
CA VAL A 209 4.91 -11.90 30.67
C VAL A 209 4.52 -13.16 31.44
N LEU A 210 5.29 -14.24 31.24
CA LEU A 210 5.29 -15.38 32.14
C LEU A 210 6.66 -15.37 32.84
N TYR A 211 6.66 -14.93 34.09
CA TYR A 211 7.82 -14.98 34.99
C TYR A 211 9.04 -14.14 34.58
N ASP A 212 8.90 -12.82 34.39
CA ASP A 212 10.01 -11.87 34.18
C ASP A 212 10.99 -12.17 33.02
N VAL A 213 10.67 -13.13 32.15
CA VAL A 213 11.45 -13.46 30.95
C VAL A 213 10.70 -12.96 29.73
N VAL A 214 11.29 -11.99 29.04
CA VAL A 214 10.81 -11.54 27.72
C VAL A 214 11.12 -12.64 26.71
N VAL A 215 10.11 -13.43 26.33
CA VAL A 215 10.26 -14.45 25.27
C VAL A 215 9.93 -13.80 23.93
N PRO A 216 10.90 -13.66 23.00
CA PRO A 216 10.62 -13.11 21.70
C PRO A 216 9.85 -14.14 20.86
N VAL A 217 8.73 -13.74 20.25
CA VAL A 217 7.93 -14.65 19.41
C VAL A 217 8.59 -14.76 18.04
N LEU A 218 9.24 -15.90 17.80
CA LEU A 218 9.72 -16.30 16.47
C LEU A 218 8.51 -16.43 15.53
N SER A 219 8.56 -15.74 14.39
CA SER A 219 7.58 -15.89 13.32
C SER A 219 8.12 -16.86 12.27
N SER A 220 7.22 -17.65 11.67
CA SER A 220 7.57 -18.54 10.56
C SER A 220 6.71 -18.25 9.32
N THR A 221 7.30 -18.45 8.14
CA THR A 221 6.58 -18.45 6.86
C THR A 221 7.07 -19.61 6.02
N ASN A 222 6.20 -20.14 5.17
CA ASN A 222 6.52 -21.25 4.28
C ASN A 222 6.26 -20.85 2.82
N THR A 223 7.23 -21.06 1.94
CA THR A 223 7.13 -20.76 0.51
C THR A 223 7.42 -21.99 -0.33
N ILE A 224 6.54 -22.29 -1.28
CA ILE A 224 6.72 -23.40 -2.21
C ILE A 224 7.68 -22.98 -3.31
N VAL A 225 8.65 -23.86 -3.59
CA VAL A 225 9.67 -23.68 -4.62
C VAL A 225 9.80 -24.96 -5.45
N PRO A 226 10.34 -24.91 -6.69
CA PRO A 226 10.45 -26.10 -7.53
C PRO A 226 11.25 -27.24 -6.90
N TRP A 227 10.88 -28.49 -7.21
CA TRP A 227 11.54 -29.68 -6.64
C TRP A 227 13.00 -29.85 -7.03
N SER A 228 13.43 -29.24 -8.14
CA SER A 228 14.78 -29.33 -8.67
C SER A 228 15.83 -28.58 -7.84
N ILE A 229 15.45 -28.01 -6.70
CA ILE A 229 16.33 -27.25 -5.80
C ILE A 229 17.19 -28.19 -4.96
N LEU A 230 18.49 -27.91 -4.96
CA LEU A 230 19.50 -28.61 -4.16
C LEU A 230 19.73 -27.91 -2.82
N SER A 231 19.79 -26.58 -2.82
CA SER A 231 20.06 -25.79 -1.62
C SER A 231 19.48 -24.37 -1.69
N VAL A 232 19.35 -23.73 -0.52
CA VAL A 232 18.96 -22.33 -0.36
C VAL A 232 20.21 -21.50 -0.03
N VAL A 233 20.34 -20.35 -0.67
CA VAL A 233 21.44 -19.40 -0.48
C VAL A 233 21.01 -18.40 0.59
N SER A 234 21.52 -18.57 1.82
CA SER A 234 21.02 -17.88 3.00
C SER A 234 21.27 -16.37 3.00
N ASP A 235 22.44 -15.94 2.54
CA ASP A 235 22.86 -14.53 2.47
C ASP A 235 22.12 -13.73 1.40
N GLU A 236 21.45 -14.42 0.47
CA GLU A 236 20.66 -13.82 -0.60
C GLU A 236 19.16 -14.07 -0.47
N THR A 237 18.74 -14.74 0.61
CA THR A 237 17.33 -14.99 0.92
C THR A 237 16.87 -14.02 2.00
N PHE A 238 15.82 -13.26 1.73
CA PHE A 238 15.33 -12.24 2.66
C PHE A 238 13.83 -11.99 2.50
N ILE A 239 13.23 -11.41 3.54
CA ILE A 239 11.85 -10.93 3.52
C ILE A 239 11.91 -9.40 3.36
N PRO A 240 11.42 -8.83 2.25
CA PRO A 240 11.36 -7.39 2.12
C PRO A 240 10.26 -6.84 3.04
N ILE A 241 10.63 -5.90 3.89
CA ILE A 241 9.72 -5.27 4.85
C ILE A 241 9.65 -3.75 4.65
N GLN A 242 8.45 -3.21 4.85
CA GLN A 242 8.20 -1.79 4.98
C GLN A 242 7.90 -1.47 6.43
N ILE A 243 8.62 -0.49 6.96
CA ILE A 243 8.43 0.10 8.28
C ILE A 243 7.91 1.52 8.07
N THR A 244 6.77 1.84 8.69
CA THR A 244 6.17 3.18 8.56
C THR A 244 5.99 3.82 9.92
N ASN A 245 6.57 5.01 10.12
CA ASN A 245 6.38 5.79 11.34
C ASN A 245 5.83 7.18 11.00
N ALA A 246 5.00 7.69 11.89
CA ALA A 246 4.53 9.08 11.82
C ALA A 246 4.68 9.78 13.16
N THR A 247 5.06 11.05 13.12
CA THR A 247 5.13 11.94 14.29
C THR A 247 4.36 13.20 13.99
N ILE A 248 3.47 13.59 14.92
CA ILE A 248 2.68 14.82 14.82
C ILE A 248 3.31 15.84 15.78
N VAL A 249 3.75 16.96 15.23
CA VAL A 249 4.31 18.09 15.97
C VAL A 249 3.31 19.23 15.89
N GLU A 250 2.90 19.74 17.04
CA GLU A 250 1.93 20.82 17.16
C GLU A 250 2.63 22.13 17.55
N GLY A 251 2.26 23.26 16.95
CA GLY A 251 2.70 24.59 17.40
C GLY A 251 3.02 25.60 16.30
N ASP A 252 3.63 26.72 16.69
CA ASP A 252 4.06 27.80 15.81
C ASP A 252 5.26 27.35 14.97
N ILE A 253 4.95 26.62 13.89
CA ILE A 253 5.94 26.18 12.92
C ILE A 253 6.31 27.41 12.08
N GLU A 254 7.59 27.79 12.07
CA GLU A 254 8.08 28.83 11.18
C GLU A 254 7.91 28.36 9.72
N TRP A 255 6.85 28.85 9.10
CA TRP A 255 6.57 28.62 7.69
C TRP A 255 7.49 29.52 6.89
N SER A 256 8.64 29.00 6.44
CA SER A 256 9.47 29.73 5.47
C SER A 256 8.64 29.95 4.19
N SER A 257 8.22 31.19 3.95
CA SER A 257 7.61 31.60 2.70
C SER A 257 8.66 31.50 1.60
N THR A 258 8.42 30.62 0.64
CA THR A 258 9.07 30.62 -0.68
C THR A 258 8.02 30.91 -1.72
#